data_AF-A0A3M1P0Y5-F1
#
_entry.id   AF-A0A3M1P0Y5-F1
#
_cell.length_a   1.000
_cell.length_b   1.000
_cell.length_c   1.000
_cell.angle_alpha   90.00
_cell.angle_beta   90.00
_cell.angle_gamma   90.00
#
_symmetry.space_group_name_H-M   'P 1'
#
loop_
_entity.id
_entity.type
_entity.pdbx_description
1 polymer ?
#
loop_
_entity_poly.entity_id
_entity_poly.type
_entity_poly.pdbx_seq_one_letter_code
_entity_poly.pdbx_strand_id
1 'polypeptide(L)'
;MKLKKAKPIYIPFPRFIRHWMETTAIGILFRSWLTQAFFYMTPLEKITKVCLTIVYFGGFWLIFAKIGGTSMSVGRLVAVFIITHTVSWLFSGQFLVTMTYLGYQTSPEKMQRYIRWLESVCRNRRFLKDVLLYGSLVRGTISATSDLDVRVISGSGRADKFLAVLFTNFLRLHSFFMGIPLDVFLFDRDEQLARMNPKERPISLCHGDLKSR
;
A
#
# COMPACT_ATOMS: atom_id res chain seq x y z
N MET A 1 7.58 5.82 24.19
CA MET A 1 6.60 5.39 23.17
C MET A 1 6.82 3.90 22.89
N LYS A 2 5.85 3.01 23.14
CA LYS A 2 6.01 1.57 22.85
C LYS A 2 5.76 1.34 21.36
N LEU A 3 6.75 0.80 20.65
CA LEU A 3 6.63 0.43 19.23
C LEU A 3 5.72 -0.79 19.09
N LYS A 4 4.79 -0.76 18.13
CA LYS A 4 3.96 -1.92 17.81
C LYS A 4 4.80 -2.88 16.95
N LYS A 5 4.81 -4.16 17.30
CA LYS A 5 5.52 -5.18 16.51
C LYS A 5 4.91 -5.24 15.10
N ALA A 6 5.75 -5.09 14.08
CA ALA A 6 5.30 -5.09 12.71
C ALA A 6 4.99 -6.52 12.20
N LYS A 7 4.11 -6.66 11.19
CA LYS A 7 3.74 -7.97 10.60
C LYS A 7 5.02 -8.76 10.21
N PRO A 8 5.12 -10.07 10.50
CA PRO A 8 6.31 -10.87 10.20
C PRO A 8 6.52 -11.00 8.69
N ILE A 9 7.78 -11.00 8.27
CA ILE A 9 8.15 -11.20 6.87
C ILE A 9 8.81 -12.57 6.69
N TYR A 10 8.43 -13.27 5.63
CA TYR A 10 9.05 -14.52 5.18
C TYR A 10 10.30 -14.26 4.32
N ILE A 11 11.19 -13.35 4.73
CA ILE A 11 12.51 -13.19 4.09
C ILE A 11 13.53 -13.92 4.97
N PRO A 12 14.43 -14.74 4.40
CA PRO A 12 15.39 -15.55 5.15
C PRO A 12 16.57 -14.72 5.70
N PHE A 13 16.29 -13.60 6.39
CA PHE A 13 17.32 -12.88 7.13
C PHE A 13 17.71 -13.65 8.41
N PRO A 14 18.99 -13.56 8.84
CA PRO A 14 19.43 -13.98 10.16
C PRO A 14 18.53 -13.43 11.27
N ARG A 15 18.34 -14.21 12.35
CA ARG A 15 17.41 -13.86 13.45
C ARG A 15 17.66 -12.48 14.04
N PHE A 16 18.94 -12.08 14.22
CA PHE A 16 19.29 -10.79 14.80
C PHE A 16 18.89 -9.61 13.88
N ILE A 17 19.08 -9.73 12.56
CA ILE A 17 18.66 -8.72 11.57
C ILE A 17 17.14 -8.59 11.59
N ARG A 18 16.43 -9.72 11.58
CA ARG A 18 14.96 -9.73 11.65
C ARG A 18 14.45 -9.07 12.93
N HIS A 19 15.05 -9.41 14.07
CA HIS A 19 14.70 -8.79 15.35
C HIS A 19 14.90 -7.26 15.30
N TRP A 20 16.04 -6.79 14.81
CA TRP A 20 16.31 -5.36 14.65
C TRP A 20 15.29 -4.66 13.73
N MET A 21 14.96 -5.28 12.59
CA MET A 21 13.96 -4.80 11.63
C MET A 21 12.52 -4.76 12.18
N GLU A 22 12.23 -5.53 13.23
CA GLU A 22 10.89 -5.62 13.83
C GLU A 22 10.72 -4.78 15.10
N THR A 23 11.83 -4.36 15.72
CA THR A 23 11.82 -3.75 17.07
C THR A 23 12.34 -2.33 17.13
N THR A 24 13.12 -1.88 16.13
CA THR A 24 13.65 -0.51 16.10
C THR A 24 12.93 0.34 15.06
N ALA A 25 12.78 1.64 15.31
CA ALA A 25 12.12 2.55 14.37
C ALA A 25 12.84 2.57 13.01
N ILE A 26 14.18 2.65 13.02
CA ILE A 26 15.02 2.63 11.82
C ILE A 26 14.88 1.29 11.09
N GLY A 27 14.92 0.17 11.81
CA GLY A 27 14.76 -1.15 11.23
C GLY A 27 13.39 -1.34 10.56
N ILE A 28 12.31 -0.86 11.18
CA ILE A 28 10.96 -0.90 10.64
C ILE A 28 10.86 -0.07 9.35
N LEU A 29 11.41 1.15 9.34
CA LEU A 29 11.44 2.02 8.16
C LEU A 29 12.29 1.42 7.04
N PHE A 30 13.50 0.95 7.36
CA PHE A 30 14.40 0.33 6.39
C PHE A 30 13.75 -0.90 5.74
N ARG A 31 13.11 -1.76 6.53
CA ARG A 31 12.39 -2.94 6.05
C ARG A 31 11.23 -2.55 5.12
N SER A 32 10.47 -1.52 5.50
CA SER A 32 9.38 -1.00 4.68
C SER A 32 9.88 -0.39 3.38
N TRP A 33 10.93 0.42 3.44
CA TRP A 33 11.59 1.04 2.29
C TRP A 33 12.14 -0.01 1.33
N LEU A 34 12.81 -1.05 1.85
CA LEU A 34 13.40 -2.12 1.06
C LEU A 34 12.37 -3.00 0.37
N THR A 35 11.33 -3.41 1.10
CA THR A 35 10.37 -4.42 0.60
C THR A 35 9.17 -3.81 -0.09
N GLN A 36 8.72 -2.62 0.33
CA GLN A 36 7.56 -1.89 -0.20
C GLN A 36 6.31 -2.76 -0.41
N ALA A 37 6.12 -3.72 0.50
CA ALA A 37 5.09 -4.78 0.43
C ALA A 37 5.02 -5.58 -0.89
N PHE A 38 6.11 -5.58 -1.68
CA PHE A 38 6.19 -6.23 -2.98
C PHE A 38 5.78 -7.71 -2.94
N PHE A 39 6.10 -8.40 -1.84
CA PHE A 39 5.80 -9.83 -1.68
C PHE A 39 4.31 -10.15 -1.53
N TYR A 40 3.48 -9.19 -1.12
CA TYR A 40 2.04 -9.36 -0.96
C TYR A 40 1.25 -9.03 -2.23
N MET A 41 1.88 -8.36 -3.19
CA MET A 41 1.26 -7.92 -4.44
C MET A 41 1.02 -9.09 -5.41
N THR A 42 -0.06 -8.98 -6.18
CA THR A 42 -0.31 -9.85 -7.34
C THR A 42 0.77 -9.67 -8.40
N PRO A 43 0.96 -10.63 -9.33
CA PRO A 43 1.91 -10.47 -10.43
C PRO A 43 1.67 -9.20 -11.26
N LEU A 44 0.41 -8.85 -11.51
CA LEU A 44 0.08 -7.65 -12.28
C LEU A 44 0.45 -6.37 -11.52
N GLU A 45 0.16 -6.28 -10.21
CA GLU A 45 0.61 -5.16 -9.38
C GLU A 45 2.13 -5.02 -9.36
N LYS A 46 2.87 -6.14 -9.27
CA LYS A 46 4.34 -6.14 -9.31
C LYS A 46 4.86 -5.55 -10.61
N ILE A 47 4.32 -6.01 -11.75
CA ILE A 47 4.70 -5.50 -13.08
C ILE A 47 4.41 -3.99 -13.14
N THR A 48 3.21 -3.56 -12.78
CA THR A 48 2.86 -2.13 -12.79
C THR A 48 3.77 -1.30 -11.89
N LYS A 49 4.12 -1.80 -10.69
CA LYS A 49 5.05 -1.12 -9.78
C LYS A 49 6.46 -0.98 -10.37
N VAL A 50 6.97 -2.02 -11.02
CA VAL A 50 8.27 -1.98 -11.71
C VAL A 50 8.23 -0.97 -12.86
N CYS A 51 7.19 -0.99 -13.70
CA CYS A 51 7.00 -0.01 -14.78
C CYS A 51 6.96 1.42 -14.25
N LEU A 52 6.17 1.71 -13.21
CA LEU A 52 6.13 3.04 -12.59
C LEU A 52 7.50 3.46 -12.03
N THR A 53 8.23 2.53 -11.42
CA THR A 53 9.58 2.80 -10.88
C THR A 53 10.57 3.14 -12.00
N ILE A 54 10.48 2.47 -13.16
CA ILE A 54 11.28 2.79 -14.35
C ILE A 54 10.93 4.19 -14.88
N VAL A 55 9.64 4.54 -14.93
CA VAL A 55 9.20 5.89 -15.34
C VAL A 55 9.76 6.96 -14.40
N TYR A 56 9.69 6.76 -13.09
CA TYR A 56 10.27 7.66 -12.10
C TYR A 56 11.79 7.77 -12.27
N PHE A 57 12.49 6.65 -12.47
CA PHE A 57 13.92 6.63 -12.71
C PHE A 57 14.29 7.47 -13.94
N GLY A 58 13.60 7.27 -15.06
CA GLY A 58 13.81 8.05 -16.28
C GLY A 58 13.54 9.54 -16.07
N GLY A 59 12.47 9.90 -15.35
CA GLY A 59 12.15 11.29 -15.03
C GLY A 59 13.24 11.96 -14.19
N PHE A 60 13.69 11.34 -13.11
CA PHE A 60 14.78 11.86 -12.28
C PHE A 60 16.11 11.90 -13.04
N TRP A 61 16.38 10.90 -13.88
CA TRP A 61 17.56 10.90 -14.74
C TRP A 61 17.60 12.14 -15.65
N LEU A 62 16.50 12.45 -16.34
CA LEU A 62 16.40 13.63 -17.21
C LEU A 62 16.61 14.95 -16.43
N ILE A 63 16.09 15.04 -15.21
CA ILE A 63 16.29 16.22 -14.33
C ILE A 63 17.79 16.38 -14.01
N PHE A 64 18.46 15.30 -13.58
CA PHE A 64 19.88 15.34 -13.24
C PHE A 64 20.77 15.61 -14.46
N ALA A 65 20.40 15.06 -15.62
CA ALA A 65 21.10 15.32 -16.88
C ALA A 65 21.04 16.80 -17.29
N LYS A 66 19.92 17.48 -16.99
CA LYS A 66 19.77 18.92 -17.24
C LYS A 66 20.61 19.78 -16.31
N ILE A 67 20.78 19.39 -15.05
CA ILE A 67 21.49 20.18 -14.02
C ILE A 67 23.01 20.05 -14.15
N GLY A 68 23.54 18.88 -14.49
CA GLY A 68 24.97 18.63 -14.47
C GLY A 68 25.51 17.89 -15.70
N GLY A 69 24.87 18.07 -16.86
CA GLY A 69 25.23 17.44 -18.13
C GLY A 69 24.91 15.95 -18.20
N THR A 70 25.15 15.31 -19.34
CA THR A 70 24.77 13.90 -19.60
C THR A 70 25.75 12.86 -19.06
N SER A 71 26.88 13.28 -18.47
CA SER A 71 27.89 12.35 -17.97
C SER A 71 27.35 11.44 -16.85
N MET A 72 27.50 10.13 -17.03
CA MET A 72 27.08 9.09 -16.08
C MET A 72 28.20 8.83 -15.08
N SER A 73 28.20 9.54 -13.94
CA SER A 73 28.98 9.10 -12.78
C SER A 73 28.21 8.04 -12.00
N VAL A 74 28.94 7.07 -11.41
CA VAL A 74 28.34 6.05 -10.53
C VAL A 74 27.56 6.70 -9.39
N GLY A 75 28.10 7.76 -8.80
CA GLY A 75 27.43 8.51 -7.73
C GLY A 75 26.08 9.09 -8.15
N ARG A 76 25.97 9.59 -9.40
CA ARG A 76 24.69 10.10 -9.94
C ARG A 76 23.67 8.98 -10.12
N LEU A 77 24.09 7.81 -10.64
CA LEU A 77 23.21 6.66 -10.80
C LEU A 77 22.69 6.17 -9.44
N VAL A 78 23.56 6.08 -8.43
CA VAL A 78 23.17 5.72 -7.06
C VAL A 78 22.19 6.74 -6.49
N ALA A 79 22.44 8.04 -6.66
CA ALA A 79 21.54 9.09 -6.19
C ALA A 79 20.15 9.00 -6.86
N VAL A 80 20.10 8.86 -8.18
CA VAL A 80 18.83 8.71 -8.93
C VAL A 80 18.10 7.46 -8.48
N PHE A 81 18.80 6.33 -8.28
CA PHE A 81 18.21 5.10 -7.76
C PHE A 81 17.60 5.30 -6.37
N ILE A 82 18.34 5.88 -5.42
CA ILE A 82 17.87 6.11 -4.05
C ILE A 82 16.64 7.03 -4.05
N ILE A 83 16.68 8.14 -4.78
CA ILE A 83 15.55 9.09 -4.88
C ILE A 83 14.34 8.39 -5.48
N THR A 84 14.50 7.71 -6.61
CA THR A 84 13.43 6.97 -7.29
C THR A 84 12.78 5.94 -6.38
N HIS A 85 13.60 5.14 -5.70
CA HIS A 85 13.11 4.09 -4.82
C HIS A 85 12.37 4.68 -3.61
N THR A 86 12.87 5.79 -3.07
CA THR A 86 12.24 6.52 -1.95
C THR A 86 10.91 7.13 -2.35
N VAL A 87 10.83 7.77 -3.52
CA VAL A 87 9.57 8.33 -4.05
C VAL A 87 8.54 7.24 -4.32
N SER A 88 8.96 6.11 -4.89
CA SER A 88 8.10 4.93 -5.09
C SER A 88 7.57 4.37 -3.75
N TRP A 89 8.41 4.34 -2.72
CA TRP A 89 8.00 3.92 -1.37
C TRP A 89 6.95 4.85 -0.76
N LEU A 90 7.20 6.16 -0.80
CA LEU A 90 6.28 7.18 -0.27
C LEU A 90 4.89 7.05 -0.89
N PHE A 91 4.82 6.93 -2.22
CA PHE A 91 3.55 6.90 -2.95
C PHE A 91 2.90 5.52 -3.04
N SER A 92 3.56 4.45 -2.61
CA SER A 92 2.96 3.11 -2.57
C SER A 92 1.99 2.87 -1.41
N GLY A 93 1.72 3.88 -0.56
CA GLY A 93 0.86 3.77 0.63
C GLY A 93 1.55 3.12 1.84
N GLN A 94 2.59 2.30 1.61
CA GLN A 94 3.34 1.59 2.65
C GLN A 94 4.06 2.50 3.64
N PHE A 95 4.46 3.71 3.23
CA PHE A 95 5.05 4.69 4.14
C PHE A 95 4.11 5.01 5.32
N LEU A 96 2.90 5.47 5.04
CA LEU A 96 1.94 5.86 6.08
C LEU A 96 1.51 4.67 6.94
N VAL A 97 1.27 3.51 6.33
CA VAL A 97 1.01 2.26 7.08
C VAL A 97 2.16 1.97 8.05
N THR A 98 3.41 2.15 7.61
CA THR A 98 4.59 1.93 8.45
C THR A 98 4.68 2.93 9.59
N MET A 99 4.34 4.19 9.33
CA MET A 99 4.34 5.23 10.34
C MET A 99 3.35 4.95 11.49
N THR A 100 2.30 4.14 11.27
CA THR A 100 1.40 3.73 12.37
C THR A 100 2.11 2.92 13.46
N TYR A 101 3.10 2.09 13.09
CA TYR A 101 3.93 1.35 14.06
C TYR A 101 4.85 2.28 14.87
N LEU A 102 5.11 3.48 14.34
CA LEU A 102 5.88 4.56 14.95
C LEU A 102 5.00 5.63 15.61
N GLY A 103 3.71 5.34 15.82
CA GLY A 103 2.80 6.23 16.54
C GLY A 103 2.08 7.28 15.69
N TYR A 104 2.14 7.20 14.36
CA TYR A 104 1.27 8.03 13.51
C TYR A 104 -0.20 7.69 13.78
N GLN A 105 -0.99 8.75 13.99
CA GLN A 105 -2.39 8.64 14.35
C GLN A 105 -3.27 9.30 13.28
N THR A 106 -4.42 8.68 13.01
CA THR A 106 -5.49 9.22 12.19
C THR A 106 -6.73 9.35 13.04
N SER A 107 -7.39 10.52 13.00
CA SER A 107 -8.62 10.71 13.77
C SER A 107 -9.73 9.79 13.24
N PRO A 108 -10.63 9.28 14.11
CA PRO A 108 -11.76 8.45 13.69
C PRO A 108 -12.63 9.14 12.63
N GLU A 109 -12.86 10.45 12.76
CA GLU A 109 -13.69 11.25 11.84
C GLU A 109 -13.06 11.32 10.45
N LYS A 110 -11.72 11.48 10.41
CA LYS A 110 -10.95 11.52 9.17
C LYS A 110 -10.99 10.14 8.48
N MET A 111 -10.83 9.07 9.25
CA MET A 111 -10.94 7.69 8.75
C MET A 111 -12.34 7.41 8.20
N GLN A 112 -13.40 7.74 8.95
CA GLN A 112 -14.78 7.57 8.50
C GLN A 112 -15.10 8.38 7.24
N ARG A 113 -14.61 9.62 7.14
CA ARG A 113 -14.76 10.44 5.94
C ARG A 113 -14.09 9.78 4.74
N TYR A 114 -12.90 9.21 4.93
CA TYR A 114 -12.20 8.48 3.88
C TYR A 114 -12.94 7.21 3.46
N ILE A 115 -13.53 6.47 4.39
CA ILE A 115 -14.35 5.28 4.08
C ILE A 115 -15.59 5.66 3.26
N ARG A 116 -16.31 6.73 3.64
CA ARG A 116 -17.45 7.23 2.87
C ARG A 116 -17.05 7.70 1.46
N TRP A 117 -15.91 8.38 1.36
CA TRP A 117 -15.34 8.74 0.06
C TRP A 117 -15.03 7.49 -0.77
N LEU A 118 -14.37 6.49 -0.18
CA LEU A 118 -14.02 5.24 -0.83
C LEU A 118 -15.26 4.52 -1.35
N GLU A 119 -16.31 4.39 -0.53
CA GLU A 119 -17.61 3.86 -0.92
C GLU A 119 -18.18 4.61 -2.15
N SER A 120 -18.17 5.94 -2.11
CA SER A 120 -18.71 6.76 -3.20
C SER A 120 -17.96 6.59 -4.53
N VAL A 121 -16.64 6.41 -4.50
CA VAL A 121 -15.84 6.27 -5.72
C VAL A 121 -15.84 4.84 -6.28
N CYS A 122 -16.17 3.84 -5.47
CA CYS A 122 -16.21 2.44 -5.85
C CYS A 122 -17.54 2.02 -6.51
N ARG A 123 -18.68 2.51 -6.01
CA ARG A 123 -20.03 2.07 -6.44
C ARG A 123 -20.32 2.17 -7.94
N ASN A 124 -19.64 3.06 -8.66
CA ASN A 124 -19.91 3.31 -10.09
C ASN A 124 -18.83 2.77 -11.04
N ARG A 125 -17.93 1.91 -10.56
CA ARG A 125 -16.80 1.40 -11.36
C ARG A 125 -17.10 0.01 -11.90
N ARG A 126 -17.47 -0.08 -13.19
CA ARG A 126 -17.79 -1.36 -13.87
C ARG A 126 -16.65 -2.38 -13.88
N PHE A 127 -15.39 -1.93 -13.80
CA PHE A 127 -14.22 -2.80 -13.77
C PHE A 127 -13.95 -3.42 -12.38
N LEU A 128 -14.70 -3.02 -11.35
CA LEU A 128 -14.62 -3.57 -10.01
C LEU A 128 -15.77 -4.55 -9.80
N LYS A 129 -15.45 -5.75 -9.33
CA LYS A 129 -16.44 -6.66 -8.75
C LYS A 129 -16.82 -6.17 -7.36
N ASP A 130 -15.84 -5.81 -6.55
CA ASP A 130 -16.07 -5.27 -5.21
C ASP A 130 -14.85 -4.54 -4.64
N VAL A 131 -15.05 -3.79 -3.56
CA VAL A 131 -14.00 -3.31 -2.66
C VAL A 131 -14.39 -3.65 -1.23
N LEU A 132 -13.53 -4.38 -0.54
CA LEU A 132 -13.82 -5.00 0.74
C LEU A 132 -12.96 -4.37 1.83
N LEU A 133 -13.58 -3.96 2.93
CA LEU A 133 -12.89 -3.53 4.15
C LEU A 133 -12.67 -4.72 5.08
N TYR A 134 -11.51 -4.74 5.75
CA TYR A 134 -11.09 -5.84 6.63
C TYR A 134 -10.41 -5.37 7.91
N GLY A 135 -9.92 -6.33 8.69
CA GLY A 135 -8.95 -6.09 9.74
C GLY A 135 -9.58 -5.47 10.97
N SER A 136 -8.86 -4.51 11.57
CA SER A 136 -9.24 -3.94 12.86
C SER A 136 -10.62 -3.24 12.84
N LEU A 137 -11.00 -2.69 11.69
CA LEU A 137 -12.31 -2.07 11.47
C LEU A 137 -13.44 -3.08 11.62
N VAL A 138 -13.38 -4.19 10.88
CA VAL A 138 -14.44 -5.22 10.87
C VAL A 138 -14.58 -5.90 12.24
N ARG A 139 -13.48 -6.01 13.00
CA ARG A 139 -13.48 -6.57 14.35
C ARG A 139 -13.94 -5.60 15.44
N GLY A 140 -14.25 -4.34 15.12
CA GLY A 140 -14.60 -3.32 16.11
C GLY A 140 -13.43 -2.94 17.03
N THR A 141 -12.19 -3.16 16.58
CA THR A 141 -10.95 -2.91 17.35
C THR A 141 -10.10 -1.80 16.73
N ILE A 142 -10.73 -0.93 15.94
CA ILE A 142 -10.05 0.19 15.29
C ILE A 142 -9.59 1.21 16.33
N SER A 143 -8.36 1.69 16.19
CA SER A 143 -7.72 2.68 17.05
C SER A 143 -7.18 3.82 16.20
N ALA A 144 -6.76 4.93 16.83
CA ALA A 144 -6.13 6.04 16.13
C ALA A 144 -4.86 5.62 15.36
N THR A 145 -4.15 4.59 15.83
CA THR A 145 -2.95 4.01 15.18
C THR A 145 -3.27 2.83 14.26
N SER A 146 -4.53 2.59 13.92
CA SER A 146 -4.89 1.53 12.99
C SER A 146 -4.69 1.96 11.54
N ASP A 147 -4.20 1.03 10.72
CA ASP A 147 -4.30 1.06 9.27
C ASP A 147 -5.72 0.68 8.81
N LEU A 148 -6.05 1.09 7.58
CA LEU A 148 -7.26 0.69 6.87
C LEU A 148 -6.91 -0.43 5.90
N ASP A 149 -7.25 -1.68 6.25
CA ASP A 149 -7.07 -2.84 5.38
C ASP A 149 -8.16 -2.87 4.30
N VAL A 150 -7.77 -2.74 3.03
CA VAL A 150 -8.68 -2.75 1.87
C VAL A 150 -8.27 -3.81 0.86
N ARG A 151 -9.23 -4.52 0.29
CA ARG A 151 -9.00 -5.42 -0.85
C ARG A 151 -9.86 -4.99 -2.02
N VAL A 152 -9.21 -4.77 -3.16
CA VAL A 152 -9.89 -4.47 -4.42
C VAL A 152 -10.10 -5.78 -5.15
N ILE A 153 -11.33 -6.07 -5.56
CA ILE A 153 -11.69 -7.25 -6.35
C ILE A 153 -12.02 -6.77 -7.76
N SER A 154 -11.21 -7.17 -8.74
CA SER A 154 -11.45 -6.82 -10.14
C SER A 154 -12.60 -7.63 -10.75
N GLY A 155 -13.18 -7.10 -11.83
CA GLY A 155 -13.98 -7.90 -12.76
C GLY A 155 -13.18 -9.03 -13.42
N SER A 156 -13.86 -9.86 -14.21
CA SER A 156 -13.26 -11.04 -14.85
C SER A 156 -12.38 -10.70 -16.06
N GLY A 157 -12.56 -9.53 -16.67
CA GLY A 157 -11.82 -9.11 -17.87
C GLY A 157 -10.36 -8.73 -17.62
N ARG A 158 -9.48 -8.95 -18.61
CA ARG A 158 -8.06 -8.50 -18.53
C ARG A 158 -7.97 -6.98 -18.40
N ALA A 159 -8.81 -6.25 -19.14
CA ALA A 159 -8.92 -4.80 -19.02
C ALA A 159 -9.39 -4.39 -17.62
N ASP A 160 -10.35 -5.11 -17.03
CA ASP A 160 -10.83 -4.82 -15.69
C ASP A 160 -9.74 -4.99 -14.63
N LYS A 161 -8.96 -6.08 -14.73
CA LYS A 161 -7.80 -6.32 -13.86
C LYS A 161 -6.78 -5.19 -13.96
N PHE A 162 -6.46 -4.76 -15.18
CA PHE A 162 -5.53 -3.66 -15.39
C PHE A 162 -6.05 -2.34 -14.81
N LEU A 163 -7.31 -1.99 -15.08
CA LEU A 163 -7.97 -0.82 -14.50
C LEU A 163 -8.06 -0.89 -12.97
N ALA A 164 -8.27 -2.08 -12.41
CA ALA A 164 -8.28 -2.28 -10.96
C ALA A 164 -6.89 -2.11 -10.33
N VAL A 165 -5.80 -2.48 -11.01
CA VAL A 165 -4.43 -2.15 -10.57
C VAL A 165 -4.19 -0.65 -10.61
N LEU A 166 -4.59 0.03 -11.69
CA LEU A 166 -4.48 1.48 -11.78
C LEU A 166 -5.28 2.16 -10.66
N PHE A 167 -6.51 1.69 -10.40
CA PHE A 167 -7.34 2.16 -9.31
C PHE A 167 -6.69 1.90 -7.95
N THR A 168 -6.08 0.74 -7.73
CA THR A 168 -5.35 0.41 -6.49
C THR A 168 -4.18 1.37 -6.26
N ASN A 169 -3.42 1.69 -7.31
CA ASN A 169 -2.33 2.68 -7.22
C ASN A 169 -2.86 4.09 -7.00
N PHE A 170 -3.97 4.45 -7.63
CA PHE A 170 -4.66 5.72 -7.36
C PHE A 170 -5.08 5.82 -5.90
N LEU A 171 -5.66 4.76 -5.31
CA LEU A 171 -6.02 4.75 -3.89
C LEU A 171 -4.80 4.92 -2.98
N ARG A 172 -3.67 4.27 -3.28
CA ARG A 172 -2.41 4.45 -2.52
C ARG A 172 -1.94 5.90 -2.56
N LEU A 173 -1.88 6.48 -3.75
CA LEU A 173 -1.48 7.88 -3.94
C LEU A 173 -2.44 8.86 -3.23
N HIS A 174 -3.74 8.67 -3.42
CA HIS A 174 -4.75 9.51 -2.79
C HIS A 174 -4.70 9.40 -1.25
N SER A 175 -4.54 8.19 -0.71
CA SER A 175 -4.40 7.97 0.74
C SER A 175 -3.17 8.65 1.31
N PHE A 176 -2.06 8.70 0.55
CA PHE A 176 -0.86 9.41 0.95
C PHE A 176 -1.13 10.90 1.14
N PHE A 177 -1.75 11.56 0.15
CA PHE A 177 -2.10 12.98 0.24
C PHE A 177 -3.18 13.27 1.30
N MET A 178 -4.10 12.33 1.50
CA MET A 178 -5.10 12.44 2.57
C MET A 178 -4.54 12.08 3.94
N GLY A 179 -3.29 11.61 4.05
CA GLY A 179 -2.70 11.19 5.33
C GLY A 179 -3.46 10.03 5.98
N ILE A 180 -3.94 9.08 5.18
CA ILE A 180 -4.63 7.87 5.64
C ILE A 180 -3.69 6.66 5.49
N PRO A 181 -3.41 5.91 6.55
CA PRO A 181 -2.62 4.69 6.48
C PRO A 181 -3.43 3.58 5.81
N LEU A 182 -3.36 3.48 4.49
CA LEU A 182 -4.14 2.53 3.68
C LEU A 182 -3.30 1.30 3.30
N ASP A 183 -3.67 0.11 3.79
CA ASP A 183 -3.08 -1.17 3.40
C ASP A 183 -3.97 -1.83 2.32
N VAL A 184 -3.76 -1.44 1.06
CA VAL A 184 -4.59 -1.87 -0.09
C VAL A 184 -3.84 -2.77 -1.06
N PHE A 185 -4.51 -3.86 -1.48
CA PHE A 185 -4.02 -4.80 -2.51
C PHE A 185 -5.13 -5.22 -3.46
N LEU A 186 -4.76 -5.56 -4.69
CA LEU A 186 -5.64 -6.24 -5.63
C LEU A 186 -5.71 -7.73 -5.29
N PHE A 187 -6.92 -8.29 -5.26
CA PHE A 187 -7.16 -9.71 -5.17
C PHE A 187 -7.71 -10.21 -6.51
N ASP A 188 -7.03 -11.20 -7.09
CA ASP A 188 -7.34 -11.73 -8.42
C ASP A 188 -7.84 -13.18 -8.38
N ARG A 189 -7.74 -13.85 -7.22
CA ARG A 189 -8.11 -15.27 -7.05
C ARG A 189 -8.86 -15.53 -5.76
N ASP A 190 -9.77 -16.50 -5.80
CA ASP A 190 -10.47 -17.03 -4.63
C ASP A 190 -9.51 -17.56 -3.56
N GLU A 191 -8.31 -18.02 -3.94
CA GLU A 191 -7.26 -18.44 -2.99
C GLU A 191 -6.81 -17.32 -2.04
N GLN A 192 -6.83 -16.05 -2.48
CA GLN A 192 -6.48 -14.92 -1.62
C GLN A 192 -7.62 -14.59 -0.65
N LEU A 193 -8.87 -14.82 -1.06
CA LEU A 193 -10.05 -14.79 -0.20
C LEU A 193 -10.07 -15.98 0.79
N ALA A 194 -9.55 -17.14 0.40
CA ALA A 194 -9.46 -18.33 1.27
C ALA A 194 -8.40 -18.19 2.37
N ARG A 195 -7.38 -17.33 2.16
CA ARG A 195 -6.39 -16.97 3.21
C ARG A 195 -6.96 -16.04 4.28
N MET A 196 -8.19 -15.58 4.09
CA MET A 196 -8.84 -14.69 5.04
C MET A 196 -9.38 -15.48 6.21
N ASN A 197 -9.39 -14.85 7.39
CA ASN A 197 -9.99 -15.47 8.56
C ASN A 197 -11.50 -15.64 8.28
N PRO A 198 -12.04 -16.87 8.23
CA PRO A 198 -13.46 -17.10 7.92
C PRO A 198 -14.40 -16.50 8.97
N LYS A 199 -13.88 -16.13 10.15
CA LYS A 199 -14.63 -15.41 11.19
C LYS A 199 -14.73 -13.90 10.94
N GLU A 200 -13.91 -13.34 10.06
CA GLU A 200 -14.00 -11.92 9.67
C GLU A 200 -14.93 -11.79 8.47
N ARG A 201 -16.13 -11.24 8.69
CA ARG A 201 -17.07 -10.93 7.62
C ARG A 201 -16.70 -9.57 7.00
N PRO A 202 -16.11 -9.52 5.78
CA PRO A 202 -15.81 -8.25 5.12
C PRO A 202 -17.01 -7.34 5.02
N ILE A 203 -16.75 -6.04 4.93
CA ILE A 203 -17.76 -5.06 4.55
C ILE A 203 -17.59 -4.77 3.05
N SER A 204 -18.62 -5.07 2.25
CA SER A 204 -18.67 -4.69 0.83
C SER A 204 -19.01 -3.21 0.66
N LEU A 205 -18.15 -2.49 -0.06
CA LEU A 205 -18.38 -1.08 -0.38
C LEU A 205 -19.18 -0.89 -1.68
N CYS A 206 -19.02 -1.78 -2.66
CA CYS A 206 -19.76 -1.65 -3.91
C CYS A 206 -21.24 -2.03 -3.74
N HIS A 207 -21.56 -2.94 -2.80
CA HIS A 207 -22.92 -3.45 -2.59
C HIS A 207 -23.65 -2.74 -1.43
N GLY A 208 -22.98 -1.85 -0.70
CA GLY A 208 -23.63 -0.96 0.28
C GLY A 208 -23.87 -1.57 1.67
N ASP A 209 -23.08 -2.57 2.06
CA ASP A 209 -23.21 -3.27 3.35
C ASP A 209 -22.95 -2.37 4.57
N LEU A 210 -22.33 -1.20 4.36
CA LEU A 210 -22.05 -0.21 5.40
C LEU A 210 -23.29 0.30 6.14
N LYS A 211 -24.50 0.20 5.56
CA LYS A 211 -25.75 0.70 6.18
C LYS A 211 -26.38 -0.25 7.20
N SER A 212 -25.82 -1.44 7.40
CA SER A 212 -26.44 -2.51 8.21
C SER A 212 -25.91 -2.64 9.64
N ARG A 213 -25.06 -1.71 10.10
CA ARG A 213 -24.43 -1.72 11.45
C ARG A 213 -24.31 -0.32 12.01
#